data_AF-A0A2E2EC69-F1
#
_entry.id   AF-A0A2E2EC69-F1
#
_cell.length_a   1.000
_cell.length_b   1.000
_cell.length_c   1.000
_cell.angle_alpha   90.00
_cell.angle_beta   90.00
_cell.angle_gamma   90.00
#
_symmetry.space_group_name_H-M   'P 1'
#
loop_
_entity.id
_entity.type
_entity.pdbx_description
1 polymer ?
#
loop_
_entity_poly.entity_id
_entity_poly.type
_entity_poly.pdbx_seq_one_letter_code
_entity_poly.pdbx_strand_id
1 'polypeptide(L)'
;MVELDKVTNSPQIHFKQNIARDKYKNVPKPYLKVAEGLEAQFTNHLLNQMRKTVHPIEPESQAEKIYKSMLDSERSELMSKTDTGLGIKDLVLEQIYPNFKNRPVEHAHNTYKKVNLNSHKGENHE
;
A
#
# COMPACT_ATOMS: atom_id res chain seq x y z
N MET A 1 -0.73 66.09 14.37
CA MET A 1 -0.50 64.69 14.80
C MET A 1 -1.34 63.83 13.88
N VAL A 2 -0.73 63.14 12.92
CA VAL A 2 -1.43 62.30 11.95
C VAL A 2 -1.19 60.85 12.35
N GLU A 3 -2.27 60.17 12.74
CA GLU A 3 -2.29 58.79 13.18
C GLU A 3 -2.28 57.89 11.94
N LEU A 4 -1.20 57.12 11.75
CA LEU A 4 -1.05 56.17 10.66
C LEU A 4 -1.61 54.82 11.10
N ASP A 5 -2.89 54.59 10.78
CA ASP A 5 -3.54 53.29 10.91
C ASP A 5 -2.85 52.25 10.01
N LYS A 6 -1.98 51.43 10.62
CA LYS A 6 -1.41 50.25 9.97
C LYS A 6 -2.48 49.15 9.92
N VAL A 7 -3.28 49.17 8.86
CA VAL A 7 -4.11 48.03 8.44
C VAL A 7 -3.19 46.85 8.13
N THR A 8 -2.99 45.99 9.13
CA THR A 8 -2.23 44.74 8.98
C THR A 8 -3.24 43.60 8.85
N ASN A 9 -4.00 43.60 7.75
CA ASN A 9 -4.91 42.51 7.44
C ASN A 9 -4.16 41.49 6.58
N SER A 10 -3.30 40.69 7.22
CA SER A 10 -2.61 39.58 6.58
C SER A 10 -3.63 38.45 6.36
N PRO A 11 -3.90 38.01 5.12
CA PRO A 11 -4.76 36.86 4.90
C PRO A 11 -4.08 35.62 5.48
N GLN A 12 -4.67 35.05 6.54
CA GLN A 12 -4.26 33.76 7.05
C GLN A 12 -4.57 32.72 5.98
N ILE A 13 -3.57 32.35 5.18
CA ILE A 13 -3.66 31.22 4.27
C ILE A 13 -3.73 29.96 5.14
N HIS A 14 -4.95 29.50 5.42
CA HIS A 14 -5.16 28.16 5.97
C HIS A 14 -4.76 27.15 4.90
N PHE A 15 -3.48 26.76 4.90
CA PHE A 15 -3.05 25.54 4.25
C PHE A 15 -3.77 24.39 4.95
N LYS A 16 -4.92 23.98 4.41
CA LYS A 16 -5.48 22.65 4.70
C LYS A 16 -4.44 21.66 4.18
N GLN A 17 -3.53 21.26 5.05
CA GLN A 17 -2.72 20.07 4.81
C GLN A 17 -3.73 18.94 4.61
N ASN A 18 -3.93 18.53 3.36
CA ASN A 18 -4.51 17.23 3.05
C ASN A 18 -3.49 16.21 3.55
N ILE A 19 -3.50 15.94 4.86
CA ILE A 19 -2.83 14.77 5.42
C ILE A 19 -3.61 13.62 4.79
N ALA A 20 -3.08 13.07 3.69
CA ALA A 20 -3.58 11.84 3.11
C ALA A 20 -3.65 10.85 4.27
N ARG A 21 -4.88 10.47 4.63
CA ARG A 21 -5.09 9.53 5.74
C ARG A 21 -4.47 8.23 5.27
N ASP A 22 -3.41 7.80 5.96
CA ASP A 22 -2.84 6.47 5.77
C ASP A 22 -3.97 5.45 5.92
N LYS A 23 -4.40 4.92 4.77
CA LYS A 23 -5.56 4.03 4.63
C LYS A 23 -5.35 2.72 5.38
N TYR A 24 -4.09 2.34 5.62
CA TYR A 24 -3.69 1.06 6.16
C TYR A 24 -3.23 1.14 7.62
N LYS A 25 -3.30 2.32 8.25
CA LYS A 25 -2.91 2.52 9.66
C LYS A 25 -3.54 1.53 10.65
N ASN A 26 -4.75 1.07 10.36
CA ASN A 26 -5.52 0.14 11.20
C ASN A 26 -5.28 -1.33 10.86
N VAL A 27 -4.43 -1.63 9.88
CA VAL A 27 -4.19 -2.98 9.42
C VAL A 27 -2.97 -3.54 10.16
N PRO A 28 -3.08 -4.71 10.82
CA PRO A 28 -1.91 -5.38 11.38
C PRO A 28 -0.86 -5.63 10.30
N LYS A 29 0.41 -5.28 10.61
CA LYS A 29 1.54 -5.41 9.66
C LYS A 29 1.62 -6.76 8.92
N PRO A 30 1.33 -7.91 9.56
CA PRO A 30 1.39 -9.20 8.86
C PRO A 30 0.36 -9.34 7.74
N TYR A 31 -0.87 -8.86 7.94
CA TYR A 31 -1.89 -8.87 6.88
C TYR A 31 -1.55 -7.89 5.76
N LEU A 32 -1.05 -6.70 6.12
CA LEU A 32 -0.61 -5.72 5.14
C LEU A 32 0.50 -6.28 4.26
N LYS A 33 1.51 -6.92 4.85
CA LYS A 33 2.63 -7.53 4.12
C LYS A 33 2.20 -8.63 3.17
N VAL A 34 1.21 -9.45 3.56
CA VAL A 34 0.65 -10.48 2.68
C VAL A 34 -0.07 -9.84 1.49
N ALA A 35 -0.88 -8.81 1.75
CA ALA A 35 -1.59 -8.09 0.70
C ALA A 35 -0.65 -7.37 -0.28
N GLU A 36 0.40 -6.72 0.25
CA GLU A 36 1.45 -6.11 -0.57
C GLU A 36 2.18 -7.16 -1.42
N GLY A 37 2.54 -8.31 -0.84
CA GLY A 37 3.21 -9.39 -1.57
C GLY A 37 2.36 -9.94 -2.73
N LEU A 38 1.05 -10.09 -2.52
CA LEU A 38 0.13 -10.52 -3.57
C LEU A 38 -0.04 -9.46 -4.67
N GLU A 39 -0.14 -8.18 -4.30
CA GLU A 39 -0.18 -7.10 -5.29
C GLU A 39 1.12 -7.00 -6.09
N ALA A 40 2.28 -7.18 -5.46
CA ALA A 40 3.57 -7.20 -6.16
C ALA A 40 3.64 -8.36 -7.15
N GLN A 41 3.28 -9.58 -6.74
CA GLN A 41 3.24 -10.75 -7.63
C GLN A 41 2.30 -10.54 -8.82
N PHE A 42 1.10 -10.03 -8.56
CA PHE A 42 0.13 -9.74 -9.62
C PHE A 42 0.64 -8.65 -10.56
N THR A 43 1.19 -7.57 -10.03
CA THR A 43 1.73 -6.45 -10.83
C THR A 43 2.88 -6.91 -11.69
N ASN A 44 3.83 -7.68 -11.15
CA ASN A 44 4.92 -8.25 -11.92
C ASN A 44 4.39 -9.18 -13.03
N HIS A 45 3.42 -10.04 -12.73
CA HIS A 45 2.79 -10.88 -13.74
C HIS A 45 2.14 -10.04 -14.85
N LEU A 46 1.39 -9.00 -14.48
CA LEU A 46 0.73 -8.10 -15.42
C LEU A 46 1.73 -7.41 -16.34
N LEU A 47 2.81 -6.85 -15.78
CA LEU A 47 3.89 -6.22 -16.56
C LEU A 47 4.50 -7.20 -17.56
N ASN A 48 4.77 -8.43 -17.13
CA ASN A 48 5.28 -9.48 -18.01
C ASN A 48 4.31 -9.81 -19.15
N GLN A 49 3.00 -9.90 -18.89
CA GLN A 49 2.02 -10.13 -19.98
C GLN A 49 1.90 -8.92 -20.91
N MET A 50 1.91 -7.70 -20.37
CA MET A 50 1.88 -6.47 -21.19
C MET A 50 3.08 -6.40 -22.13
N ARG A 51 4.29 -6.74 -21.67
CA ARG A 51 5.49 -6.74 -22.53
C ARG A 51 5.39 -7.72 -23.69
N LYS A 52 4.74 -8.89 -23.50
CA LYS A 52 4.52 -9.85 -24.59
C LYS A 52 3.62 -9.30 -25.70
N THR A 53 2.80 -8.29 -25.41
CA THR A 53 1.93 -7.65 -26.43
C THR A 53 2.68 -6.66 -27.30
N VAL A 54 3.86 -6.19 -26.87
CA VAL A 54 4.71 -5.30 -27.63
C VAL A 54 5.66 -6.14 -28.47
N HIS A 55 5.56 -6.06 -29.79
CA HIS A 55 6.49 -6.72 -30.70
C HIS A 55 7.74 -5.83 -30.86
N PRO A 56 8.91 -6.26 -30.34
CA PRO A 56 10.12 -5.46 -30.50
C PRO A 56 10.62 -5.55 -31.95
N ILE A 57 11.15 -4.43 -32.45
CA ILE A 57 11.71 -4.32 -33.81
C ILE A 57 13.02 -5.12 -33.91
N GLU A 58 13.76 -5.22 -32.81
CA GLU A 58 15.00 -5.96 -32.68
C GLU A 58 14.87 -7.07 -31.63
N PRO A 59 15.58 -8.20 -31.79
CA PRO A 59 15.57 -9.27 -30.80
C PRO A 59 16.26 -8.82 -29.50
N GLU A 60 15.57 -8.92 -28.37
CA GLU A 60 16.13 -8.58 -27.06
C GLU A 60 17.32 -9.46 -26.68
N SER A 61 18.37 -8.83 -26.17
CA SER A 61 19.53 -9.54 -25.62
C SER A 61 19.21 -10.20 -24.27
N GLN A 62 20.00 -11.21 -23.87
CA GLN A 62 19.81 -11.86 -22.58
C GLN A 62 20.06 -10.91 -21.40
N ALA A 63 21.05 -10.02 -21.51
CA ALA A 63 21.33 -9.01 -20.49
C ALA A 63 20.15 -8.04 -20.32
N GLU A 64 19.53 -7.64 -21.43
CA GLU A 64 18.35 -6.77 -21.43
C GLU A 64 17.15 -7.43 -20.74
N LYS A 65 16.90 -8.72 -21.00
CA LYS A 65 15.83 -9.48 -20.32
C LYS A 65 16.04 -9.52 -18.81
N ILE A 66 17.28 -9.78 -18.37
CA ILE A 66 17.62 -9.81 -16.94
C ILE A 66 17.39 -8.42 -16.33
N TYR A 67 17.88 -7.37 -16.97
CA TYR A 67 17.69 -5.99 -16.51
C TYR A 67 16.21 -5.62 -16.39
N LYS A 68 15.41 -5.91 -17.42
CA LYS A 68 13.96 -5.67 -17.40
C LYS A 68 13.27 -6.43 -16.28
N SER A 69 13.65 -7.69 -16.04
CA SER A 69 13.07 -8.49 -14.95
C SER A 69 13.35 -7.90 -13.57
N MET A 70 14.56 -7.39 -13.33
CA MET A 70 14.91 -6.70 -12.08
C MET A 70 14.12 -5.40 -11.94
N LEU A 71 14.01 -4.62 -13.01
CA LEU A 71 13.27 -3.37 -13.03
C LEU A 71 11.77 -3.59 -12.76
N ASP A 72 11.18 -4.61 -13.37
CA ASP A 72 9.77 -4.96 -13.16
C ASP A 72 9.52 -5.46 -11.74
N SER A 73 10.46 -6.20 -11.15
CA SER A 73 10.41 -6.62 -9.75
C SER A 73 10.39 -5.42 -8.80
N GLU A 74 11.36 -4.51 -8.92
CA GLU A 74 11.43 -3.30 -8.08
C GLU A 74 10.19 -2.42 -8.24
N ARG A 75 9.73 -2.24 -9.49
CA ARG A 75 8.54 -1.45 -9.77
C ARG A 75 7.29 -2.08 -9.17
N SER A 76 7.15 -3.41 -9.23
CA SER A 76 6.03 -4.12 -8.65
C SER A 76 5.99 -4.00 -7.13
N GLU A 77 7.14 -4.04 -6.46
CA GLU A 77 7.26 -3.87 -5.01
C GLU A 77 6.96 -2.43 -4.58
N LEU A 78 7.45 -1.44 -5.33
CA LEU A 78 7.12 -0.04 -5.07
C LEU A 78 5.61 0.20 -5.23
N MET A 79 5.01 -0.30 -6.32
CA MET A 79 3.58 -0.16 -6.56
C MET A 79 2.73 -0.80 -5.46
N SER A 80 3.12 -1.96 -4.94
CA SER A 80 2.39 -2.60 -3.84
C SER A 80 2.43 -1.80 -2.54
N LYS A 81 3.54 -1.12 -2.25
CA LYS A 81 3.72 -0.33 -1.02
C LYS A 81 3.01 1.02 -1.08
N THR A 82 2.88 1.62 -2.26
CA THR A 82 2.24 2.93 -2.44
C THR A 82 0.72 2.86 -2.37
N ASP A 83 0.05 3.88 -1.82
CA ASP A 83 -1.41 3.96 -1.76
C ASP A 83 -2.08 4.05 -3.15
N THR A 84 -1.32 4.46 -4.18
CA THR A 84 -1.77 4.62 -5.57
C THR A 84 -1.45 3.40 -6.44
N GLY A 85 -1.36 2.21 -5.84
CA GLY A 85 -1.18 0.94 -6.56
C GLY A 85 -2.39 0.54 -7.41
N LEU A 86 -2.41 -0.71 -7.87
CA LEU A 86 -3.53 -1.29 -8.62
C LEU A 86 -4.77 -1.53 -7.74
N GLY A 87 -4.62 -1.47 -6.41
CA GLY A 87 -5.70 -1.69 -5.46
C GLY A 87 -5.96 -3.17 -5.17
N ILE A 88 -5.09 -4.07 -5.64
CA ILE A 88 -5.19 -5.50 -5.34
C ILE A 88 -4.98 -5.75 -3.85
N LYS A 89 -4.10 -4.99 -3.18
CA LYS A 89 -3.97 -5.09 -1.72
C LYS A 89 -5.27 -4.79 -0.99
N ASP A 90 -6.08 -3.84 -1.49
CA ASP A 90 -7.36 -3.52 -0.86
C ASP A 90 -8.32 -4.70 -0.93
N LEU A 91 -8.41 -5.34 -2.11
CA LEU A 91 -9.27 -6.51 -2.31
C LEU A 91 -8.82 -7.69 -1.44
N VAL A 92 -7.51 -7.92 -1.37
CA VAL A 92 -6.95 -8.96 -0.49
C VAL A 92 -7.25 -8.65 0.97
N LEU A 93 -7.05 -7.40 1.41
CA LEU A 93 -7.34 -6.97 2.78
C LEU A 93 -8.83 -7.07 3.11
N GLU A 94 -9.72 -6.79 2.16
CA GLU A 94 -11.17 -7.02 2.35
C GLU A 94 -11.48 -8.48 2.64
N GLN A 95 -10.77 -9.40 1.99
CA GLN A 95 -10.99 -10.84 2.16
C GLN A 95 -10.38 -11.40 3.45
N ILE A 96 -9.15 -11.02 3.79
CA ILE A 96 -8.43 -11.57 4.95
C ILE A 96 -8.72 -10.80 6.24
N TYR A 97 -9.08 -9.52 6.14
CA TYR A 97 -9.34 -8.64 7.28
C TYR A 97 -10.55 -7.72 7.01
N PRO A 98 -11.77 -8.29 6.99
CA PRO A 98 -12.97 -7.54 6.64
C PRO A 98 -13.21 -6.38 7.61
N ASN A 99 -13.69 -5.25 7.07
CA ASN A 99 -13.94 -3.98 7.77
C ASN A 99 -12.69 -3.18 8.19
N PHE A 100 -11.51 -3.45 7.61
CA PHE A 100 -10.32 -2.65 7.91
C PHE A 100 -10.50 -1.13 7.67
N LYS A 101 -11.36 -0.77 6.71
CA LYS A 101 -11.70 0.63 6.36
C LYS A 101 -12.51 1.35 7.45
N ASN A 102 -13.29 0.62 8.26
CA ASN A 102 -14.28 1.18 9.20
C ASN A 102 -13.93 0.93 10.67
N ARG A 103 -12.77 0.33 10.98
CA ARG A 103 -12.38 0.00 12.36
C ARG A 103 -11.49 1.08 12.98
N PRO A 104 -11.75 1.50 14.23
CA PRO A 104 -10.80 2.31 15.00
C PRO A 104 -9.50 1.54 15.25
N VAL A 105 -8.36 2.24 15.23
CA VAL A 105 -6.99 1.69 15.36
C VAL A 105 -6.85 0.71 16.54
N GLU A 106 -7.46 1.04 17.68
CA GLU A 106 -7.33 0.28 18.93
C GLU A 106 -7.96 -1.12 18.87
N HIS A 107 -9.11 -1.25 18.21
CA HIS A 107 -9.81 -2.52 18.12
C HIS A 107 -9.07 -3.51 17.21
N ALA A 108 -8.40 -3.00 16.17
CA ALA A 108 -7.74 -3.86 15.19
C ALA A 108 -6.56 -4.64 15.78
N HIS A 109 -5.70 -3.96 16.54
CA HIS A 109 -4.55 -4.56 17.21
C HIS A 109 -4.97 -5.60 18.28
N ASN A 110 -6.05 -5.33 19.02
CA ASN A 110 -6.56 -6.24 20.04
C ASN A 110 -7.16 -7.52 19.44
N THR A 111 -7.89 -7.43 18.32
CA THR A 111 -8.37 -8.63 17.61
C THR A 111 -7.23 -9.51 17.10
N TYR A 112 -6.19 -8.93 16.51
CA TYR A 112 -5.04 -9.70 16.02
C TYR A 112 -4.35 -10.46 17.15
N LYS A 113 -4.12 -9.82 18.30
CA LYS A 113 -3.51 -10.48 19.47
C LYS A 113 -4.36 -11.64 19.97
N LYS A 114 -5.69 -11.47 20.09
CA LYS A 114 -6.60 -12.53 20.55
C LYS A 114 -6.59 -13.75 19.63
N VAL A 115 -6.57 -13.57 18.31
CA VAL A 115 -6.50 -14.69 17.35
C VAL A 115 -5.20 -15.49 17.54
N ASN A 116 -4.06 -14.81 17.67
CA ASN A 116 -2.78 -15.49 17.86
C ASN A 116 -2.68 -16.22 19.23
N LEU A 117 -3.22 -15.63 20.29
CA LEU A 117 -3.29 -16.25 21.62
C LEU A 117 -4.18 -17.51 21.64
N ASN A 118 -5.28 -17.51 20.88
CA ASN A 118 -6.16 -18.67 20.80
C ASN A 118 -5.61 -19.78 19.88
N SER A 119 -4.79 -19.44 18.87
CA SER A 119 -4.14 -20.43 17.99
C SER A 119 -3.15 -21.32 18.75
N HIS A 120 -2.42 -20.78 19.73
CA HIS A 120 -1.44 -21.54 20.51
C HIS A 120 -2.07 -22.42 21.61
N LYS A 121 -3.38 -22.30 21.85
CA LYS A 121 -4.07 -23.05 22.90
C LYS A 121 -4.69 -24.37 22.40
N GLY A 122 -4.71 -24.60 21.08
CA GLY A 122 -5.26 -25.80 20.45
C GLY A 122 -4.25 -26.91 20.16
N GLU A 123 -2.94 -26.65 20.25
CA GLU A 123 -1.88 -27.61 19.87
C GLU A 123 -1.43 -28.55 21.01
N ASN A 124 -2.06 -28.50 22.19
CA ASN A 124 -1.68 -29.32 23.35
C ASN A 124 -2.64 -30.48 23.65
N HIS A 125 -3.40 -30.95 22.65
CA HIS A 125 -4.28 -32.11 22.78
C HIS A 125 -4.08 -33.08 21.61
N GLU A 126 -2.89 -33.70 21.56
CA GLU A 126 -2.67 -35.02 20.95
C GLU A 126 -1.92 -35.91 21.97
#